data_AF-A0A2P4SR01-F1
#
_entry.id   AF-A0A2P4SR01-F1
#
_cell.length_a   1.000
_cell.length_b   1.000
_cell.length_c   1.000
_cell.angle_alpha   90.00
_cell.angle_beta   90.00
_cell.angle_gamma   90.00
#
_symmetry.space_group_name_H-M   'P 1'
#
loop_
_entity.id
_entity.type
_entity.pdbx_description
1 polymer ?
#
loop_
_entity_poly.entity_id
_entity_poly.type
_entity_poly.pdbx_seq_one_letter_code
_entity_poly.pdbx_strand_id
1 'polypeptide(L)'
;IADLQLHKLDELDCLIQGLLYVDSVGFNGQPECYYFENPTDPEQCQKKPYCLDNPYPMLLVNMGSGVSILAVYSKDNYKRVTGSSLGGGTFLGLCCLLTGCETFEEALEMAAKGDSTNVDKLVKDIYGGDYERFGLQGSAVASSFGHMMSKEKRDSISKEDLARATLVTITNNIGSIARMCALNELLYSVALWHGVQAALYRAIKAWRVAAGNNV
;
A
#
# COMPACT_ATOMS: atom_id res chain seq x y z
N ILE A 1 9.71 -9.67 42.81
CA ILE A 1 9.61 -10.31 41.47
C ILE A 1 8.12 -10.36 41.16
N ALA A 2 7.66 -9.63 40.14
CA ALA A 2 6.25 -9.63 39.78
C ALA A 2 5.86 -10.99 39.20
N ASP A 3 4.76 -11.57 39.67
CA ASP A 3 4.22 -12.87 39.21
C ASP A 3 3.43 -12.68 37.91
N LEU A 4 4.15 -12.38 36.83
CA LEU A 4 3.58 -12.16 35.50
C LEU A 4 3.55 -13.47 34.71
N GLN A 5 2.36 -13.89 34.27
CA GLN A 5 2.18 -15.02 33.37
C GLN A 5 1.99 -14.55 31.92
N LEU A 6 2.81 -15.06 31.00
CA LEU A 6 2.76 -14.74 29.58
C LEU A 6 2.04 -15.83 28.80
N HIS A 7 0.89 -15.49 28.21
CA HIS A 7 0.16 -16.36 27.29
C HIS A 7 0.43 -15.93 25.85
N LYS A 8 1.19 -16.73 25.11
CA LYS A 8 1.50 -16.47 23.70
C LYS A 8 0.33 -16.91 22.81
N LEU A 9 -0.06 -16.05 21.89
CA LEU A 9 -1.09 -16.29 20.87
C LEU A 9 -0.47 -16.10 19.48
N ASP A 10 -1.07 -16.72 18.46
CA ASP A 10 -0.64 -16.52 17.08
C ASP A 10 -1.02 -15.11 16.58
N GLU A 11 -0.13 -14.48 15.81
CA GLU A 11 -0.33 -13.12 15.31
C GLU A 11 -1.51 -13.02 14.34
N LEU A 12 -1.64 -13.98 13.41
CA LEU A 12 -2.63 -13.94 12.35
C LEU A 12 -4.02 -14.32 12.87
N ASP A 13 -4.08 -15.26 13.81
CA ASP A 13 -5.32 -15.60 14.50
C ASP A 13 -5.86 -14.38 15.26
N CYS A 14 -5.00 -13.71 16.04
CA CYS A 14 -5.34 -12.48 16.75
C CYS A 14 -5.79 -11.37 15.79
N LEU A 15 -5.13 -11.23 14.65
CA LEU A 15 -5.48 -10.24 13.63
C LEU A 15 -6.90 -10.47 13.08
N ILE A 16 -7.22 -11.69 12.66
CA ILE A 16 -8.54 -12.02 12.10
C ILE A 16 -9.64 -11.81 13.14
N GLN A 17 -9.45 -12.35 14.35
CA GLN A 17 -10.44 -12.22 15.41
C GLN A 17 -10.63 -10.76 15.83
N GLY A 18 -9.54 -9.99 15.91
CA GLY A 18 -9.58 -8.56 16.23
C GLY A 18 -10.30 -7.74 15.16
N LEU A 19 -9.99 -7.96 13.88
CA LEU A 19 -10.65 -7.27 12.76
C LEU A 19 -12.16 -7.53 12.77
N LEU A 20 -12.56 -8.80 12.85
CA LEU A 20 -13.98 -9.18 12.86
C LEU A 20 -14.71 -8.63 14.08
N TYR A 21 -14.05 -8.60 15.24
CA TYR A 21 -14.62 -8.03 16.45
C TYR A 21 -14.84 -6.52 16.31
N VAL A 22 -13.81 -5.76 15.91
CA VAL A 22 -13.88 -4.30 15.77
C VAL A 22 -14.96 -3.91 14.75
N ASP A 23 -15.03 -4.60 13.62
CA ASP A 23 -16.07 -4.34 12.63
C ASP A 23 -17.48 -4.64 13.19
N SER A 24 -17.65 -5.74 13.93
CA SER A 24 -18.95 -6.10 14.51
C SER A 24 -19.49 -5.11 15.54
N VAL A 25 -18.60 -4.41 16.27
CA VAL A 25 -19.00 -3.37 17.24
C VAL A 25 -19.10 -1.99 16.59
N GLY A 26 -18.47 -1.80 15.43
CA GLY A 26 -18.34 -0.53 14.72
C GLY A 26 -17.55 0.52 15.50
N PHE A 27 -17.51 1.73 14.95
CA PHE A 27 -16.81 2.88 15.54
C PHE A 27 -17.81 3.98 15.90
N ASN A 28 -18.21 4.04 17.17
CA ASN A 28 -19.17 5.03 17.68
C ASN A 28 -20.48 5.09 16.84
N GLY A 29 -20.98 3.93 16.42
CA GLY A 29 -22.19 3.81 15.60
C GLY A 29 -21.98 4.03 14.10
N GLN A 30 -20.73 4.12 13.63
CA GLN A 30 -20.36 4.15 12.21
C GLN A 30 -19.66 2.86 11.80
N PRO A 31 -19.72 2.45 10.52
CA PRO A 31 -18.90 1.36 10.01
C PRO A 31 -17.40 1.66 10.17
N GLU A 32 -16.63 0.68 10.64
CA GLU A 32 -15.17 0.80 10.75
C GLU A 32 -14.52 0.79 9.36
N CYS A 33 -15.01 -0.09 8.48
CA CYS A 33 -14.48 -0.26 7.14
C CYS A 33 -14.93 0.86 6.20
N TYR A 34 -14.10 1.15 5.20
CA TYR A 34 -14.37 2.16 4.18
C TYR A 34 -13.63 1.84 2.88
N TYR A 35 -14.11 2.41 1.79
CA TYR A 35 -13.43 2.41 0.50
C TYR A 35 -13.34 3.83 -0.06
N PHE A 36 -12.60 3.99 -1.14
CA PHE A 36 -12.57 5.22 -1.92
C PHE A 36 -13.31 5.02 -3.22
N GLU A 37 -14.43 5.73 -3.38
CA GLU A 37 -15.16 5.82 -4.64
C GLU A 37 -14.42 6.78 -5.57
N ASN A 38 -14.32 6.44 -6.86
CA ASN A 38 -13.59 7.18 -7.88
C ASN A 38 -12.14 7.54 -7.50
N PRO A 39 -11.30 6.55 -7.09
CA PRO A 39 -9.98 6.82 -6.50
C PRO A 39 -8.96 7.43 -7.48
N THR A 40 -9.26 7.40 -8.79
CA THR A 40 -8.43 7.92 -9.88
C THR A 40 -8.78 9.35 -10.29
N ASP A 41 -9.97 9.84 -9.93
CA ASP A 41 -10.42 11.21 -10.20
C ASP A 41 -10.26 12.04 -8.92
N PRO A 42 -9.28 12.96 -8.84
CA PRO A 42 -9.03 13.74 -7.64
C PRO A 42 -10.21 14.61 -7.20
N GLU A 43 -11.08 15.05 -8.12
CA GLU A 43 -12.21 15.92 -7.82
C GLU A 43 -13.41 15.12 -7.29
N GLN A 44 -13.56 13.88 -7.74
CA GLN A 44 -14.67 12.99 -7.38
C GLN A 44 -14.30 11.94 -6.33
N CYS A 45 -13.02 11.80 -5.97
CA CYS A 45 -12.54 10.80 -5.02
C CYS A 45 -13.10 11.07 -3.62
N GLN A 46 -13.92 10.15 -3.11
CA GLN A 46 -14.57 10.30 -1.80
C GLN A 46 -14.40 9.05 -0.93
N LYS A 47 -14.12 9.26 0.36
CA LYS A 47 -14.17 8.19 1.36
C LYS A 47 -15.63 7.83 1.61
N LYS A 48 -15.99 6.56 1.42
CA LYS A 48 -17.34 6.03 1.67
C LYS A 48 -17.26 4.91 2.71
N PRO A 49 -18.19 4.86 3.68
CA PRO A 49 -18.25 3.73 4.61
C PRO A 49 -18.54 2.43 3.85
N TYR A 50 -18.03 1.33 4.37
CA TYR A 50 -18.26 -0.02 3.85
C TYR A 50 -18.67 -0.92 5.01
N CYS A 51 -19.86 -1.51 4.96
CA CYS A 51 -20.27 -2.51 5.94
C CYS A 51 -19.77 -3.87 5.50
N LEU A 52 -19.00 -4.56 6.33
CA LEU A 52 -18.58 -5.96 6.10
C LEU A 52 -19.71 -6.94 6.49
N ASP A 53 -20.93 -6.68 6.02
CA ASP A 53 -22.05 -7.59 6.23
C ASP A 53 -21.78 -8.89 5.44
N ASN A 54 -21.44 -9.96 6.16
CA ASN A 54 -20.87 -11.20 5.62
C ASN A 54 -19.52 -10.97 4.90
N PRO A 55 -18.40 -10.84 5.66
CA PRO A 55 -17.09 -10.47 5.10
C PRO A 55 -16.44 -11.57 4.24
N TYR A 56 -17.08 -12.73 4.09
CA TYR A 56 -16.47 -13.89 3.46
C TYR A 56 -16.98 -14.15 2.03
N PRO A 57 -16.11 -14.59 1.12
CA PRO A 57 -14.66 -14.71 1.30
C PRO A 57 -13.95 -13.36 1.02
N MET A 58 -12.86 -13.07 1.73
CA MET A 58 -12.05 -11.85 1.52
C MET A 58 -10.55 -12.14 1.50
N LEU A 59 -9.81 -11.30 0.77
CA LEU A 59 -8.36 -11.25 0.87
C LEU A 59 -7.95 -10.19 1.89
N LEU A 60 -7.26 -10.57 2.95
CA LEU A 60 -6.69 -9.65 3.93
C LEU A 60 -5.21 -9.42 3.63
N VAL A 61 -4.82 -8.17 3.40
CA VAL A 61 -3.42 -7.77 3.21
C VAL A 61 -2.97 -6.99 4.44
N ASN A 62 -2.22 -7.63 5.32
CA ASN A 62 -1.65 -7.02 6.52
C ASN A 62 -0.29 -6.40 6.20
N MET A 63 -0.19 -5.07 6.27
CA MET A 63 1.03 -4.31 6.03
C MET A 63 1.65 -3.84 7.33
N GLY A 64 2.73 -4.50 7.75
CA GLY A 64 3.58 -4.12 8.88
C GLY A 64 4.99 -3.79 8.40
N SER A 65 6.02 -4.25 9.13
CA SER A 65 7.41 -4.17 8.66
C SER A 65 7.59 -4.91 7.33
N GLY A 66 6.99 -6.10 7.20
CA GLY A 66 6.76 -6.83 5.96
C GLY A 66 5.26 -6.85 5.60
N VAL A 67 4.87 -7.78 4.73
CA VAL A 67 3.47 -7.96 4.30
C VAL A 67 3.07 -9.42 4.41
N SER A 68 1.91 -9.68 4.99
CA SER A 68 1.25 -11.00 5.00
C SER A 68 -0.09 -10.90 4.28
N ILE A 69 -0.35 -11.84 3.37
CA ILE A 69 -1.58 -11.90 2.57
C ILE A 69 -2.33 -13.18 2.92
N LEU A 70 -3.57 -13.04 3.37
CA LEU A 70 -4.43 -14.13 3.80
C LEU A 70 -5.68 -14.21 2.93
N ALA A 71 -6.08 -15.43 2.59
CA ALA A 71 -7.42 -15.71 2.07
C ALA A 71 -8.27 -16.17 3.26
N VAL A 72 -9.38 -15.48 3.51
CA VAL A 72 -10.27 -15.69 4.65
C VAL A 72 -11.61 -16.18 4.12
N TYR A 73 -11.92 -17.45 4.36
CA TYR A 73 -13.13 -18.12 3.86
C TYR A 73 -14.23 -18.19 4.93
N SER A 74 -13.86 -18.17 6.21
CA SER A 74 -14.76 -18.01 7.34
C SER A 74 -13.96 -17.54 8.56
N LYS A 75 -14.64 -17.32 9.69
CA LYS A 75 -14.03 -16.90 10.96
C LYS A 75 -12.86 -17.78 11.39
N ASP A 76 -13.00 -19.09 11.18
CA ASP A 76 -12.05 -20.11 11.63
C ASP A 76 -11.41 -20.87 10.44
N ASN A 77 -11.64 -20.40 9.21
CA ASN A 77 -11.05 -20.97 8.00
C ASN A 77 -10.37 -19.88 7.18
N TYR A 78 -9.06 -19.78 7.34
CA TYR A 78 -8.21 -18.88 6.57
C TYR A 78 -6.86 -19.54 6.35
N LYS A 79 -6.16 -19.06 5.32
CA LYS A 79 -4.79 -19.48 5.03
C LYS A 79 -3.94 -18.27 4.68
N ARG A 80 -2.69 -18.28 5.10
CA ARG A 80 -1.68 -17.34 4.59
C ARG A 80 -1.28 -17.77 3.18
N VAL A 81 -1.75 -17.03 2.17
CA VAL A 81 -1.50 -17.31 0.75
C VAL A 81 -0.04 -17.05 0.42
N THR A 82 0.47 -15.88 0.82
CA THR A 82 1.86 -15.47 0.58
C THR A 82 2.23 -14.28 1.48
N GLY A 83 3.40 -13.70 1.25
CA GLY A 83 3.79 -12.40 1.78
C GLY A 83 4.89 -11.74 0.95
N SER A 84 5.26 -10.52 1.34
CA SER A 84 6.39 -9.79 0.76
C SER A 84 7.26 -9.23 1.88
N SER A 85 8.59 -9.30 1.73
CA SER A 85 9.50 -8.56 2.61
C SER A 85 9.50 -7.05 2.31
N LEU A 86 8.97 -6.64 1.16
CA LEU A 86 8.86 -5.24 0.75
C LEU A 86 7.60 -4.62 1.38
N GLY A 87 7.68 -4.32 2.67
CA GLY A 87 6.62 -3.69 3.46
C GLY A 87 6.98 -2.29 3.97
N GLY A 88 6.32 -1.86 5.06
CA GLY A 88 6.54 -0.56 5.68
C GLY A 88 7.96 -0.37 6.22
N GLY A 89 8.61 -1.45 6.65
CA GLY A 89 10.01 -1.41 7.09
C GLY A 89 10.98 -1.13 5.94
N THR A 90 10.67 -1.62 4.73
CA THR A 90 11.46 -1.29 3.53
C THR A 90 11.25 0.16 3.13
N PHE A 91 10.01 0.65 3.15
CA PHE A 91 9.73 2.07 2.89
C PHE A 91 10.48 2.98 3.85
N LEU A 92 10.32 2.79 5.17
CA LEU A 92 10.96 3.64 6.16
C LEU A 92 12.48 3.54 6.10
N GLY A 93 13.03 2.31 6.06
CA GLY A 93 14.48 2.10 6.02
C GLY A 93 15.15 2.75 4.79
N LEU A 94 14.54 2.62 3.60
CA LEU A 94 15.05 3.27 2.39
C LEU A 94 14.90 4.79 2.47
N CYS A 95 13.78 5.32 2.97
CA CYS A 95 13.63 6.76 3.17
C CYS A 95 14.70 7.31 4.12
N CYS A 96 14.94 6.67 5.27
CA CYS A 96 16.02 7.08 6.18
C CYS A 96 17.38 7.13 5.48
N LEU A 97 17.72 6.11 4.68
CA LEU A 97 18.99 6.06 3.94
C LEU A 97 19.10 7.12 2.85
N LEU A 98 18.02 7.36 2.12
CA LEU A 98 18.02 8.19 0.90
C LEU A 98 17.78 9.68 1.19
N THR A 99 17.04 9.99 2.25
CA THR A 99 16.61 11.37 2.56
C THR A 99 17.16 11.86 3.89
N GLY A 100 17.52 10.95 4.80
CA GLY A 100 17.92 11.28 6.17
C GLY A 100 16.75 11.57 7.10
N CYS A 101 15.51 11.25 6.73
CA CYS A 101 14.39 11.34 7.66
C CYS A 101 14.55 10.34 8.82
N GLU A 102 13.98 10.67 9.98
CA GLU A 102 14.12 9.86 11.21
C GLU A 102 12.82 9.14 11.60
N THR A 103 11.69 9.61 11.08
CA THR A 103 10.35 9.11 11.47
C THR A 103 9.50 8.73 10.26
N PHE A 104 8.50 7.88 10.50
CA PHE A 104 7.56 7.47 9.46
C PHE A 104 6.73 8.66 8.97
N GLU A 105 6.32 9.54 9.89
CA GLU A 105 5.56 10.75 9.62
C GLU A 105 6.34 11.70 8.72
N GLU A 106 7.61 11.94 9.02
CA GLU A 106 8.50 12.77 8.20
C GLU A 106 8.66 12.17 6.80
N ALA A 107 8.91 10.87 6.68
CA ALA A 107 9.01 10.19 5.40
C ALA A 107 7.76 10.39 4.53
N LEU A 108 6.56 10.30 5.13
CA LEU A 108 5.30 10.57 4.45
C LEU A 108 5.14 12.05 4.06
N GLU A 109 5.56 12.98 4.91
CA GLU A 109 5.51 14.42 4.62
C GLU A 109 6.45 14.82 3.48
N MET A 110 7.63 14.23 3.42
CA MET A 110 8.54 14.37 2.28
C MET A 110 7.92 13.78 1.01
N ALA A 111 7.40 12.55 1.09
CA ALA A 111 6.76 11.89 -0.05
C ALA A 111 5.55 12.67 -0.57
N ALA A 112 4.79 13.37 0.28
CA ALA A 112 3.65 14.18 -0.14
C ALA A 112 4.04 15.37 -1.02
N LYS A 113 5.28 15.86 -0.91
CA LYS A 113 5.81 17.03 -1.63
C LYS A 113 6.61 16.67 -2.89
N GLY A 114 7.03 15.41 -3.01
CA GLY A 114 7.84 14.94 -4.13
C GLY A 114 7.06 14.53 -5.36
N ASP A 115 7.78 14.37 -6.47
CA ASP A 115 7.33 13.80 -7.73
C ASP A 115 8.19 12.58 -8.09
N SER A 116 7.58 11.39 -8.05
CA SER A 116 8.26 10.14 -8.38
C SER A 116 8.73 10.08 -9.83
N THR A 117 8.13 10.82 -10.76
CA THR A 117 8.48 10.76 -12.19
C THR A 117 9.87 11.35 -12.48
N ASN A 118 10.44 12.12 -11.56
CA ASN A 118 11.84 12.58 -11.63
C ASN A 118 12.85 11.44 -11.36
N VAL A 119 12.41 10.41 -10.63
CA VAL A 119 13.24 9.28 -10.14
C VAL A 119 12.98 8.00 -10.94
N ASP A 120 11.70 7.75 -11.25
CA ASP A 120 11.22 6.55 -11.94
C ASP A 120 11.27 6.71 -13.45
N LYS A 121 11.64 5.64 -14.16
CA LYS A 121 11.55 5.58 -15.61
C LYS A 121 10.17 5.09 -16.03
N LEU A 122 9.48 5.88 -16.85
CA LEU A 122 8.12 5.62 -17.32
C LEU A 122 8.12 4.88 -18.65
N VAL A 123 6.99 4.31 -19.05
CA VAL A 123 6.81 3.64 -20.36
C VAL A 123 7.13 4.60 -21.50
N LYS A 124 6.67 5.86 -21.41
CA LYS A 124 6.97 6.89 -22.42
C LYS A 124 8.45 7.23 -22.54
N ASP A 125 9.24 7.04 -21.49
CA ASP A 125 10.70 7.28 -21.53
C ASP A 125 11.43 6.19 -22.33
N ILE A 126 10.77 5.04 -22.56
CA ILE A 126 11.30 3.91 -23.34
C ILE A 126 10.71 3.92 -24.76
N TYR A 127 9.40 4.12 -24.88
CA TYR A 127 8.65 3.94 -26.12
C TYR A 127 8.23 5.27 -26.80
N GLY A 128 8.46 6.43 -26.18
CA GLY A 128 8.05 7.74 -26.70
C GLY A 128 6.55 8.04 -26.55
N GLY A 129 5.78 7.16 -25.91
CA GLY A 129 4.33 7.26 -25.72
C GLY A 129 3.79 6.01 -25.03
N ASP A 130 2.54 5.66 -25.33
CA ASP A 130 1.92 4.44 -24.84
C ASP A 130 2.52 3.19 -25.52
N TYR A 131 2.55 2.07 -24.81
CA TYR A 131 2.83 0.78 -25.41
C TYR A 131 1.51 0.05 -25.75
N GLU A 132 0.96 0.42 -26.90
CA GLU A 132 -0.39 0.04 -27.35
C GLU A 132 -0.63 -1.47 -27.40
N ARG A 133 0.37 -2.26 -27.81
CA ARG A 133 0.23 -3.72 -28.00
C ARG A 133 -0.29 -4.44 -26.76
N PHE A 134 0.07 -3.97 -25.57
CA PHE A 134 -0.33 -4.55 -24.29
C PHE A 134 -1.13 -3.57 -23.42
N GLY A 135 -1.56 -2.43 -23.98
CA GLY A 135 -2.34 -1.42 -23.29
C GLY A 135 -1.61 -0.79 -22.10
N LEU A 136 -0.28 -0.62 -22.16
CA LEU A 136 0.45 0.07 -21.10
C LEU A 136 0.49 1.57 -21.40
N GLN A 137 -0.10 2.38 -20.53
CA GLN A 137 -0.08 3.83 -20.63
C GLN A 137 1.36 4.36 -20.50
N GLY A 138 1.69 5.40 -21.26
CA GLY A 138 3.02 6.03 -21.26
C GLY A 138 3.42 6.61 -19.91
N SER A 139 2.44 7.00 -19.09
CA SER A 139 2.61 7.48 -17.72
C SER A 139 2.85 6.36 -16.71
N ALA A 140 2.68 5.09 -17.06
CA ALA A 140 2.95 3.98 -16.15
C ALA A 140 4.45 3.85 -15.86
N VAL A 141 4.80 3.47 -14.62
CA VAL A 141 6.19 3.19 -14.23
C VAL A 141 6.65 1.91 -14.92
N ALA A 142 7.69 2.02 -15.76
CA ALA A 142 8.34 0.87 -16.39
C ALA A 142 9.49 0.33 -15.53
N SER A 143 10.22 1.22 -14.84
CA SER A 143 11.30 0.85 -13.93
C SER A 143 11.41 1.86 -12.79
N SER A 144 11.03 1.42 -11.59
CA SER A 144 11.22 2.16 -10.34
C SER A 144 12.69 2.51 -10.13
N PHE A 145 12.98 3.76 -9.76
CA PHE A 145 14.33 4.34 -9.65
C PHE A 145 15.16 4.27 -10.95
N GLY A 146 14.52 4.03 -12.09
CA GLY A 146 15.21 3.78 -13.36
C GLY A 146 16.01 4.97 -13.91
N HIS A 147 15.71 6.20 -13.50
CA HIS A 147 16.52 7.38 -13.86
C HIS A 147 17.78 7.52 -12.99
N MET A 148 17.82 6.88 -11.82
CA MET A 148 18.93 7.00 -10.86
C MET A 148 20.22 6.31 -11.32
N MET A 149 20.20 5.59 -12.44
CA MET A 149 21.44 5.12 -13.08
C MET A 149 22.24 6.28 -13.72
N SER A 150 21.58 7.36 -14.13
CA SER A 150 22.24 8.55 -14.68
C SER A 150 22.76 9.45 -13.57
N LYS A 151 24.04 9.83 -13.65
CA LYS A 151 24.64 10.78 -12.68
C LYS A 151 23.94 12.14 -12.73
N GLU A 152 23.71 12.67 -13.93
CA GLU A 152 23.05 13.96 -14.13
C GLU A 152 21.66 14.00 -13.47
N LYS A 153 20.88 12.92 -13.63
CA LYS A 153 19.57 12.80 -12.97
C LYS A 153 19.69 12.75 -11.46
N ARG A 154 20.67 12.00 -10.93
CA ARG A 154 20.93 11.95 -9.48
C ARG A 154 21.29 13.32 -8.91
N ASP A 155 22.01 14.15 -9.67
CA ASP A 155 22.44 15.47 -9.23
C ASP A 155 21.28 16.50 -9.22
N SER A 156 20.17 16.24 -9.93
CA SER A 156 19.03 17.16 -10.04
C SER A 156 17.82 16.82 -9.15
N ILE A 157 17.76 15.63 -8.55
CA ILE A 157 16.60 15.19 -7.76
C ILE A 157 16.57 15.76 -6.35
N SER A 158 15.36 15.97 -5.83
CA SER A 158 15.14 16.30 -4.42
C SER A 158 15.04 15.05 -3.55
N LYS A 159 15.16 15.23 -2.23
CA LYS A 159 14.93 14.15 -1.26
C LYS A 159 13.46 13.76 -1.21
N GLU A 160 12.57 14.73 -1.41
CA GLU A 160 11.13 14.56 -1.50
C GLU A 160 10.76 13.64 -2.67
N ASP A 161 11.40 13.79 -3.84
CA ASP A 161 11.22 12.90 -4.99
C ASP A 161 11.61 11.47 -4.66
N LEU A 162 12.74 11.26 -3.95
CA LEU A 162 13.17 9.94 -3.51
C LEU A 162 12.20 9.31 -2.51
N ALA A 163 11.71 10.08 -1.52
CA ALA A 163 10.70 9.61 -0.59
C ALA A 163 9.41 9.20 -1.33
N ARG A 164 9.00 10.00 -2.31
CA ARG A 164 7.83 9.72 -3.12
C ARG A 164 8.00 8.49 -4.00
N ALA A 165 9.13 8.34 -4.69
CA ALA A 165 9.42 7.16 -5.52
C ALA A 165 9.49 5.88 -4.67
N THR A 166 10.05 5.96 -3.46
CA THR A 166 10.07 4.84 -2.51
C THR A 166 8.65 4.43 -2.14
N LEU A 167 7.80 5.41 -1.79
CA LEU A 167 6.40 5.16 -1.44
C LEU A 167 5.61 4.52 -2.59
N VAL A 168 5.72 5.08 -3.79
CA VAL A 168 5.04 4.58 -5.00
C VAL A 168 5.49 3.17 -5.33
N THR A 169 6.80 2.90 -5.30
CA THR A 169 7.37 1.58 -5.60
C THR A 169 6.85 0.51 -4.65
N ILE A 170 6.91 0.75 -3.34
CA ILE A 170 6.46 -0.23 -2.33
C ILE A 170 4.95 -0.43 -2.43
N THR A 171 4.17 0.65 -2.52
CA THR A 171 2.70 0.56 -2.56
C THR A 171 2.20 -0.15 -3.82
N ASN A 172 2.77 0.17 -5.00
CA ASN A 172 2.40 -0.50 -6.25
C ASN A 172 2.82 -1.97 -6.27
N ASN A 173 3.97 -2.32 -5.67
CA ASN A 173 4.40 -3.71 -5.55
C ASN A 173 3.40 -4.52 -4.70
N ILE A 174 3.01 -3.99 -3.54
CA ILE A 174 2.01 -4.62 -2.66
C ILE A 174 0.67 -4.76 -3.38
N GLY A 175 0.19 -3.71 -4.06
CA GLY A 175 -1.05 -3.73 -4.82
C GLY A 175 -1.04 -4.77 -5.95
N SER A 176 0.08 -4.90 -6.67
CA SER A 176 0.25 -5.89 -7.73
C SER A 176 0.19 -7.32 -7.19
N ILE A 177 0.90 -7.61 -6.09
CA ILE A 177 0.88 -8.92 -5.43
C ILE A 177 -0.53 -9.23 -4.90
N ALA A 178 -1.18 -8.27 -4.23
CA ALA A 178 -2.54 -8.42 -3.74
C ALA A 178 -3.52 -8.74 -4.88
N ARG A 179 -3.43 -8.02 -6.02
CA ARG A 179 -4.25 -8.29 -7.21
C ARG A 179 -4.02 -9.70 -7.74
N MET A 180 -2.77 -10.15 -7.87
CA MET A 180 -2.47 -11.52 -8.33
C MET A 180 -3.04 -12.57 -7.39
N CYS A 181 -2.92 -12.36 -6.07
CA CYS A 181 -3.48 -13.28 -5.06
C CYS A 181 -5.00 -13.31 -5.11
N ALA A 182 -5.66 -12.15 -5.22
CA ALA A 182 -7.11 -12.04 -5.33
C ALA A 182 -7.64 -12.80 -6.56
N LEU A 183 -7.01 -12.62 -7.73
CA LEU A 183 -7.37 -13.33 -8.95
C LEU A 183 -7.14 -14.85 -8.83
N ASN A 184 -6.03 -15.27 -8.24
CA ASN A 184 -5.72 -16.70 -8.08
C ASN A 184 -6.65 -17.41 -7.07
N GLU A 185 -7.08 -16.70 -6.03
CA GLU A 185 -8.01 -17.22 -5.01
C GLU A 185 -9.50 -16.99 -5.39
N LEU A 186 -9.77 -16.37 -6.55
CA LEU A 186 -11.12 -16.02 -7.03
C LEU A 186 -11.89 -15.11 -6.04
N LEU A 187 -11.17 -14.17 -5.42
CA LEU A 187 -11.69 -13.22 -4.44
C LEU A 187 -11.87 -11.84 -5.06
N TYR A 188 -13.05 -11.24 -4.85
CA TYR A 188 -13.38 -9.91 -5.38
C TYR A 188 -13.27 -8.81 -4.32
N SER A 189 -13.23 -9.17 -3.03
CA SER A 189 -13.03 -8.23 -1.93
C SER A 189 -11.61 -8.33 -1.38
N VAL A 190 -10.91 -7.20 -1.35
CA VAL A 190 -9.55 -7.07 -0.79
C VAL A 190 -9.59 -6.02 0.32
N ALA A 191 -9.38 -6.47 1.56
CA ALA A 191 -9.23 -5.61 2.72
C ALA A 191 -7.74 -5.34 2.95
N LEU A 192 -7.34 -4.07 2.98
CA LEU A 192 -6.01 -3.65 3.39
C LEU A 192 -6.04 -3.30 4.88
N TRP A 193 -5.27 -4.02 5.69
CA TRP A 193 -5.13 -3.76 7.12
C TRP A 193 -3.73 -3.29 7.46
N HIS A 194 -3.66 -2.38 8.42
CA HIS A 194 -2.39 -1.90 8.92
C HIS A 194 -2.55 -1.29 10.31
N GLY A 195 -1.60 -1.55 11.20
CA GLY A 195 -1.65 -1.14 12.60
C GLY A 195 -1.53 0.36 12.86
N VAL A 196 -1.32 1.21 11.85
CA VAL A 196 -1.15 2.68 12.03
C VAL A 196 -2.03 3.47 11.04
N GLN A 197 -3.32 3.12 10.88
CA GLN A 197 -4.32 3.59 9.88
C GLN A 197 -4.05 4.92 9.13
N ALA A 198 -3.49 5.95 9.79
CA ALA A 198 -3.02 7.21 9.19
C ALA A 198 -1.99 7.06 8.05
N ALA A 199 -1.05 6.12 8.14
CA ALA A 199 0.02 5.98 7.14
C ALA A 199 -0.45 5.42 5.80
N LEU A 200 -1.36 4.45 5.77
CA LEU A 200 -1.98 3.96 4.54
C LEU A 200 -2.90 5.01 3.94
N TYR A 201 -3.67 5.75 4.76
CA TYR A 201 -4.47 6.88 4.27
C TYR A 201 -3.59 7.96 3.63
N ARG A 202 -2.46 8.31 4.26
CA ARG A 202 -1.48 9.26 3.70
C ARG A 202 -0.72 8.67 2.52
N ALA A 203 -0.44 7.37 2.49
CA ALA A 203 0.19 6.67 1.39
C ALA A 203 -0.72 6.58 0.17
N ILE A 204 -2.00 6.30 0.36
CA ILE A 204 -3.03 6.37 -0.69
C ILE A 204 -3.22 7.82 -1.14
N LYS A 205 -3.23 8.80 -0.22
CA LYS A 205 -3.35 10.22 -0.56
C LYS A 205 -2.10 10.77 -1.27
N ALA A 206 -0.91 10.27 -0.95
CA ALA A 206 0.33 10.57 -1.65
C ALA A 206 0.40 9.82 -2.99
N TRP A 207 0.00 8.54 -3.04
CA TRP A 207 -0.17 7.80 -4.30
C TRP A 207 -1.10 8.55 -5.26
N ARG A 208 -2.18 9.19 -4.80
CA ARG A 208 -3.07 10.03 -5.62
C ARG A 208 -2.41 11.23 -6.27
N VAL A 209 -1.45 11.88 -5.61
CA VAL A 209 -0.70 12.98 -6.23
C VAL A 209 0.23 12.44 -7.33
N ALA A 210 0.57 11.14 -7.34
CA ALA A 210 1.47 10.49 -8.32
C ALA A 210 0.68 9.76 -9.41
N ALA A 211 -0.52 9.29 -9.11
CA ALA A 211 -1.38 8.54 -10.00
C ALA A 211 -2.31 9.43 -10.84
N GLY A 212 -1.96 10.72 -11.03
CA GLY A 212 -2.60 11.54 -12.07
C GLY A 212 -2.63 10.74 -13.38
N ASN A 213 -3.84 10.32 -13.75
CA ASN A 213 -4.20 9.52 -14.93
C ASN A 213 -3.68 8.05 -15.02
N ASN A 214 -3.35 7.36 -13.93
CA ASN A 214 -2.84 5.98 -13.99
C ASN A 214 -3.65 4.96 -13.16
N VAL A 215 -4.84 4.56 -13.65
CA VAL A 215 -5.35 3.17 -13.62
C VAL A 215 -6.18 2.97 -14.89
#